data_AF-A0AAW9NMB1-F1
#
_entry.id   AF-A0AAW9NMB1-F1
#
_cell.length_a   1.000
_cell.length_b   1.000
_cell.length_c   1.000
_cell.angle_alpha   90.00
_cell.angle_beta   90.00
_cell.angle_gamma   90.00
#
_symmetry.space_group_name_H-M   'P 1'
#
loop_
_entity.id
_entity.type
_entity.pdbx_description
1 polymer ?
#
loop_
_entity_poly.entity_id
_entity_poly.type
_entity_poly.pdbx_seq_one_letter_code
_entity_poly.pdbx_strand_id
1 'polypeptide(L)' 'MVKITRISTPQAQIVDVIEQILDLAKRGEIKNIALAAEHSSNGEVLTGYANADVNERQYLMSHIQSDITMAIVAANIEEV' A
#
# COMPACT_ATOMS: atom_id res chain seq x y z
N MET A 1 -7.68 -16.21 -3.52
CA MET A 1 -6.27 -15.79 -3.51
C MET A 1 -6.23 -14.40 -4.15
N VAL A 2 -5.91 -13.35 -3.39
CA VAL A 2 -5.90 -11.99 -3.93
C VAL A 2 -4.53 -11.68 -4.52
N LYS A 3 -4.54 -11.12 -5.73
CA LYS A 3 -3.34 -10.72 -6.44
C LYS A 3 -2.91 -9.36 -5.89
N ILE A 4 -1.81 -9.34 -5.13
CA ILE A 4 -1.17 -8.09 -4.72
C ILE A 4 -0.37 -7.57 -5.93
N THR A 5 -0.83 -6.48 -6.53
CA THR A 5 -0.05 -5.77 -7.54
C THR A 5 0.77 -4.70 -6.83
N ARG A 6 2.08 -4.93 -6.71
CA ARG A 6 3.02 -3.93 -6.21
C ARG A 6 3.38 -3.00 -7.36
N ILE A 7 2.93 -1.75 -7.31
CA ILE A 7 3.41 -0.73 -8.24
C ILE A 7 4.82 -0.37 -7.78
N SER A 8 5.83 -0.97 -8.42
CA SER A 8 7.24 -0.69 -8.13
C SER A 8 7.66 0.55 -8.92
N THR A 9 7.87 1.65 -8.21
CA THR A 9 8.50 2.83 -8.77
C THR A 9 9.61 3.31 -7.83
N PRO A 10 10.69 3.91 -8.35
CA PRO A 10 11.62 4.67 -7.53
C PRO A 10 10.87 5.67 -6.66
N GLN A 11 11.35 5.91 -5.43
CA GLN A 11 10.73 6.83 -4.47
C GLN A 11 10.49 8.25 -5.05
N ALA A 12 11.25 8.63 -6.08
CA ALA A 12 11.13 9.89 -6.82
C ALA A 12 9.90 9.99 -7.76
N GLN A 13 9.16 8.90 -7.98
CA GLN A 13 8.05 8.82 -8.95
C GLN A 13 6.68 8.63 -8.28
N ILE A 14 6.52 9.10 -7.04
CA ILE A 14 5.25 8.96 -6.31
C ILE A 14 4.07 9.56 -7.06
N VAL A 15 4.29 10.65 -7.81
CA VAL A 15 3.27 11.28 -8.65
C VAL A 15 2.81 10.32 -9.74
N ASP A 16 3.73 9.67 -10.45
CA ASP A 16 3.41 8.71 -11.52
C ASP A 16 2.57 7.53 -10.98
N VAL A 17 2.85 7.07 -9.76
CA VAL A 17 2.04 6.03 -9.09
C VAL A 17 0.64 6.52 -8.80
N ILE A 18 0.51 7.73 -8.24
CA ILE A 18 -0.80 8.32 -7.94
C ILE A 18 -1.60 8.53 -9.23
N GLU A 19 -0.97 8.97 -10.31
CA GLU A 19 -1.60 9.12 -11.62
C GLU A 19 -2.08 7.78 -12.19
N GLN A 20 -1.29 6.72 -12.07
CA GLN A 20 -1.71 5.37 -12.48
C GLN A 20 -2.90 4.87 -11.65
N ILE A 21 -2.87 5.06 -10.33
CA ILE A 21 -3.98 4.69 -9.44
C ILE A 21 -5.24 5.46 -9.81
N LEU A 22 -5.11 6.76 -10.08
CA LEU A 22 -6.22 7.60 -10.53
C LEU A 22 -6.79 7.11 -11.86
N ASP A 23 -5.94 6.74 -12.80
CA ASP A 23 -6.38 6.25 -14.11
C ASP A 23 -7.13 4.91 -13.98
N LEU A 24 -6.64 4.00 -13.14
CA LEU A 24 -7.33 2.75 -12.79
C LEU A 24 -8.68 3.00 -12.10
N ALA A 25 -8.76 3.99 -11.20
CA ALA A 25 -10.00 4.38 -10.54
C ALA A 25 -11.01 4.98 -11.54
N LYS A 26 -10.55 5.86 -12.45
CA LYS A 26 -11.39 6.43 -13.53
C LYS A 26 -11.97 5.37 -14.46
N ARG A 27 -11.22 4.29 -14.71
CA ARG A 27 -11.69 3.12 -15.49
C ARG A 27 -12.58 2.15 -14.68
N GLY A 28 -12.76 2.38 -13.38
CA GLY A 28 -13.56 1.53 -12.50
C GLY A 28 -12.89 0.20 -12.12
N GLU A 29 -11.58 0.07 -12.37
CA GLU A 29 -10.79 -1.13 -12.07
C GLU A 29 -10.39 -1.20 -10.59
N ILE A 30 -10.25 -0.04 -9.94
CA ILE A 30 -10.07 0.06 -8.48
C ILE A 30 -11.41 0.49 -7.88
N LYS A 31 -11.90 -0.30 -6.93
CA LYS A 31 -13.13 -0.02 -6.18
C LYS A 31 -12.88 0.43 -4.74
N ASN A 32 -11.69 0.16 -4.22
CA ASN A 32 -11.28 0.43 -2.84
C ASN A 32 -9.75 0.54 -2.77
N ILE A 33 -9.21 1.33 -1.85
CA ILE A 33 -7.77 1.55 -1.66
C ILE A 33 -7.45 1.79 -0.17
N ALA A 34 -6.32 1.22 0.28
CA ALA A 34 -5.62 1.63 1.49
C ALA A 34 -4.42 2.49 1.10
N LEU A 35 -4.30 3.68 1.69
CA LEU A 35 -3.21 4.61 1.44
C LEU A 35 -2.49 4.94 2.75
N ALA A 36 -1.17 4.96 2.69
CA ALA A 36 -0.31 5.57 3.69
C ALA A 36 0.74 6.42 2.98
N ALA A 37 0.92 7.66 3.42
CA ALA A 37 1.89 8.60 2.86
C ALA A 37 2.53 9.39 3.99
N GLU A 38 3.82 9.68 3.86
CA GLU A 38 4.55 10.54 4.80
C GLU A 38 4.52 11.98 4.29
N HIS A 39 4.20 12.90 5.19
CA HIS A 39 4.25 14.32 4.93
C HIS A 39 5.67 14.83 5.20
N SER A 40 6.43 15.03 4.13
CA SER A 40 7.89 15.25 4.19
C SER A 40 8.32 16.47 5.02
N SER A 41 7.48 17.50 5.17
CA SER A 41 7.89 18.72 5.88
C SER A 41 7.73 18.64 7.39
N ASN A 42 7.00 17.65 7.92
CA ASN A 42 6.73 17.52 9.36
C ASN A 42 6.79 16.06 9.87
N GLY A 43 7.02 15.08 9.00
CA GLY A 43 7.10 13.66 9.35
C GLY A 43 5.77 13.04 9.77
N GLU A 44 4.65 13.74 9.57
CA GLU A 44 3.33 13.19 9.89
C GLU A 44 2.94 12.12 8.86
N VAL A 45 2.23 11.09 9.31
CA VAL A 45 1.74 10.04 8.42
C VAL A 45 0.25 10.28 8.12
N LEU A 46 -0.04 10.49 6.84
CA LEU A 46 -1.40 10.52 6.30
C LEU A 46 -1.82 9.09 5.98
N THR A 47 -2.90 8.62 6.58
CA THR A 47 -3.47 7.29 6.29
C THR A 47 -4.95 7.38 5.99
N GLY A 48 -5.46 6.49 5.15
CA GLY A 48 -6.88 6.46 4.82
C GLY A 48 -7.32 5.20 4.08
N TYR A 49 -8.62 4.92 4.18
CA TYR A 49 -9.30 3.83 3.48
C TYR A 49 -10.54 4.40 2.79
N ALA A 50 -10.59 4.34 1.46
CA ALA A 50 -11.70 4.91 0.69
C ALA A 50 -12.72 3.81 0.36
N ASN A 51 -13.99 4.01 0.74
CA ASN A 51 -15.08 3.05 0.52
C ASN A 51 -14.88 1.67 1.17
N ALA A 52 -14.08 1.58 2.24
CA ALA A 52 -13.88 0.34 3.00
C ALA A 52 -14.71 0.30 4.29
N ASP A 53 -15.44 -0.80 4.48
CA ASP A 53 -16.02 -1.17 5.78
C ASP A 53 -14.95 -1.72 6.76
N VAL A 54 -15.37 -2.06 7.98
CA VAL A 54 -14.44 -2.54 9.04
C VAL A 54 -13.73 -3.84 8.65
N ASN A 55 -14.44 -4.78 8.03
CA ASN A 55 -13.87 -6.06 7.61
C ASN A 55 -12.89 -5.86 6.45
N GLU A 56 -13.23 -4.99 5.50
CA GLU A 56 -12.38 -4.63 4.37
C GLU A 56 -11.10 -3.91 4.83
N ARG A 57 -11.21 -3.02 5.83
CA ARG A 57 -10.04 -2.38 6.45
C ARG A 57 -9.10 -3.40 7.06
N GLN A 58 -9.63 -4.32 7.87
CA GLN A 58 -8.82 -5.39 8.47
C GLN A 58 -8.16 -6.25 7.39
N TYR A 59 -8.91 -6.57 6.34
CA TYR A 59 -8.40 -7.33 5.21
C TYR A 59 -7.22 -6.63 4.53
N LEU A 60 -7.36 -5.33 4.22
CA LEU A 60 -6.29 -4.51 3.60
C LEU A 60 -5.07 -4.40 4.54
N MET A 61 -5.28 -4.12 5.82
CA MET A 61 -4.20 -4.04 6.82
C MET A 61 -3.43 -5.36 6.97
N SER A 62 -4.13 -6.50 6.93
CA SER A 62 -3.50 -7.81 7.11
C SER A 62 -2.49 -8.13 6.01
N HIS A 63 -2.71 -7.65 4.78
CA HIS A 63 -1.77 -7.83 3.68
C HIS A 63 -0.48 -7.03 3.91
N ILE A 64 -0.62 -5.75 4.29
CA ILE A 64 0.52 -4.88 4.60
C ILE A 64 1.31 -5.45 5.78
N GLN A 65 0.62 -5.87 6.85
CA GLN A 65 1.25 -6.47 8.01
C GLN A 65 2.04 -7.73 7.65
N SER A 66 1.45 -8.62 6.83
CA SER A 66 2.12 -9.84 6.38
C SER A 66 3.39 -9.54 5.59
N ASP A 67 3.34 -8.56 4.68
CA ASP A 67 4.50 -8.13 3.88
C ASP A 67 5.62 -7.59 4.77
N ILE A 68 5.29 -6.72 5.74
CA ILE A 68 6.26 -6.18 6.70
C ILE A 68 6.85 -7.31 7.56
N THR A 69 6.01 -8.22 8.05
CA THR A 69 6.48 -9.38 8.84
C THR A 69 7.45 -10.24 8.04
N MET A 70 7.15 -10.55 6.77
CA MET A 70 8.08 -11.29 5.92
C MET A 70 9.39 -10.54 5.68
N ALA A 71 9.35 -9.22 5.47
CA ALA A 71 10.55 -8.41 5.30
C ALA A 71 11.42 -8.41 6.57
N ILE A 72 10.80 -8.32 7.76
CA ILE A 72 11.51 -8.44 9.04
C ILE A 72 12.16 -9.82 9.16
N VAL A 73 11.41 -10.89 8.90
CA VAL A 73 11.94 -12.26 8.96
C VAL A 73 13.11 -12.41 7.99
N ALA A 74 12.97 -11.98 6.74
CA ALA A 74 14.03 -12.07 5.74
C ALA A 74 15.29 -11.28 6.13
N ALA A 75 15.15 -10.14 6.80
CA ALA A 75 16.28 -9.34 7.28
C ALA A 75 16.99 -9.93 8.52
N ASN A 76 16.33 -10.85 9.25
CA ASN A 76 16.83 -11.40 10.51
C ASN A 76 17.10 -12.91 10.48
N ILE A 77 16.74 -13.59 9.38
CA ILE A 77 17.27 -14.93 9.10
C ILE A 77 18.74 -14.72 8.73
N GLU A 78 19.65 -15.08 9.64
CA GLU A 78 21.01 -15.44 9.26
C GLU A 78 20.89 -16.58 8.24
N GLU A 79 21.54 -16.47 7.08
CA GLU A 79 21.65 -17.60 6.15
C GLU A 79 22.19 -18.80 6.94
N VAL A 80 21.32 -19.79 7.20
CA VAL A 80 21.70 -21.07 7.79
C VAL A 80 22.30 -21.96 6.71
#